data_AF-A0A7R9VFA7-F1
#
_entry.id   AF-A0A7R9VFA7-F1
#
_cell.length_a   1.000
_cell.length_b   1.000
_cell.length_c   1.000
_cell.angle_alpha   90.00
_cell.angle_beta   90.00
_cell.angle_gamma   90.00
#
_symmetry.space_group_name_H-M   'P 1'
#
loop_
_entity.id
_entity.type
_entity.pdbx_description
1 polymer ?
#
loop_
_entity_poly.entity_id
_entity_poly.type
_entity_poly.pdbx_seq_one_letter_code
_entity_poly.pdbx_strand_id
1 'polypeptide(L)'
;HGLEATVQAPSVLLRDVLESTDGGRAVGVKDGLFDWAEPPPDRPDDVVRFDFGRGAIDAQESVGGGILLVVTGHMVLPADDPTQRKPRPFVHTFFLNNAAPAGKKRQFYVHNDILRFLAEEGSSVEDGGALT
;
A
#
# COMPACT_ATOMS: atom_id res chain seq x y z
N HIS A 1 32.93 -20.43 -4.52
CA HIS A 1 31.96 -19.33 -4.44
C HIS A 1 30.64 -19.83 -5.02
N GLY A 2 29.76 -20.35 -4.17
CA GLY A 2 28.45 -20.87 -4.57
C GLY A 2 27.41 -19.76 -4.52
N LEU A 3 26.64 -19.61 -5.60
CA LEU A 3 25.50 -18.70 -5.69
C LEU A 3 24.35 -19.31 -4.90
N GLU A 4 23.88 -18.60 -3.86
CA GLU A 4 22.64 -18.92 -3.16
C GLU A 4 21.47 -18.83 -4.14
N ALA A 5 20.73 -19.92 -4.29
CA ALA A 5 19.48 -19.94 -5.02
C ALA A 5 18.45 -19.12 -4.24
N THR A 6 18.03 -17.98 -4.79
CA THR A 6 16.92 -17.20 -4.27
C THR A 6 15.66 -18.06 -4.34
N VAL A 7 15.15 -18.48 -3.18
CA VAL A 7 13.87 -19.21 -3.10
C VAL A 7 12.78 -18.28 -3.60
N GLN A 8 12.18 -18.63 -4.73
CA GLN A 8 11.06 -17.90 -5.31
C GLN A 8 9.87 -18.01 -4.35
N ALA A 9 9.45 -16.88 -3.79
CA ALA A 9 8.27 -16.84 -2.92
C ALA A 9 7.03 -17.33 -3.70
N PRO A 10 6.14 -18.12 -3.08
CA PRO A 10 4.94 -18.60 -3.74
C PRO A 10 4.05 -17.42 -4.14
N SER A 11 3.59 -17.42 -5.40
CA SER A 11 2.66 -16.42 -5.91
C SER A 11 1.25 -16.72 -5.40
N VAL A 12 0.65 -15.80 -4.65
CA VAL A 12 -0.77 -15.86 -4.26
C VAL A 12 -1.58 -15.13 -5.32
N LEU A 13 -2.59 -15.78 -5.91
CA LEU A 13 -3.45 -15.14 -6.90
C LEU A 13 -4.63 -14.47 -6.20
N LEU A 14 -5.06 -13.31 -6.70
CA LEU A 14 -6.22 -12.58 -6.17
C LEU A 14 -7.51 -13.43 -6.18
N ARG A 15 -7.65 -14.36 -7.15
CA ARG A 15 -8.76 -15.30 -7.24
C ARG A 15 -8.80 -16.27 -6.05
N ASP A 16 -7.64 -16.68 -5.56
CA ASP A 16 -7.52 -17.61 -4.43
C ASP A 16 -7.99 -16.95 -3.12
N VAL A 17 -7.92 -15.61 -3.07
CA VAL A 17 -8.43 -14.78 -1.97
C VAL A 17 -9.93 -14.49 -2.14
N LEU A 18 -10.40 -14.24 -3.36
CA LEU A 18 -11.78 -13.85 -3.64
C LEU A 18 -12.76 -15.04 -3.63
N GLU A 19 -12.33 -16.23 -4.07
CA GLU A 19 -13.14 -17.45 -4.05
C GLU A 19 -13.41 -17.98 -2.62
N SER A 20 -12.75 -17.40 -1.61
CA SER A 20 -12.99 -17.66 -0.17
C SER A 20 -14.21 -16.94 0.40
N THR A 21 -14.94 -16.13 -0.38
CA THR A 21 -16.00 -15.24 0.17
C THR A 21 -17.42 -15.79 0.14
N ASP A 22 -17.62 -17.04 -0.27
CA ASP A 22 -18.92 -17.73 -0.07
C ASP A 22 -19.01 -18.35 1.34
N GLY A 23 -19.37 -17.52 2.32
CA GLY A 23 -20.05 -17.94 3.56
C GLY A 23 -19.33 -18.94 4.50
N GLY A 24 -18.08 -19.30 4.23
CA GLY A 24 -17.32 -20.28 5.01
C GLY A 24 -15.84 -19.95 4.97
N ARG A 25 -15.33 -19.48 6.11
CA ARG A 25 -13.91 -19.23 6.41
C ARG A 25 -13.02 -20.26 5.72
N ALA A 26 -12.23 -19.84 4.73
CA ALA A 26 -11.32 -20.75 4.03
C ALA A 26 -10.31 -21.33 5.03
N VAL A 27 -10.45 -22.63 5.29
CA VAL A 27 -9.50 -23.39 6.09
C VAL A 27 -8.17 -23.42 5.33
N GLY A 28 -7.24 -22.56 5.72
CA GLY A 28 -5.89 -22.50 5.15
C GLY A 28 -5.39 -21.09 4.83
N VAL A 29 -6.28 -20.10 4.74
CA VAL A 29 -5.87 -18.68 4.83
C VAL A 29 -5.69 -18.42 6.32
N LYS A 30 -4.43 -18.38 6.76
CA LYS A 30 -4.07 -18.11 8.15
C LYS A 30 -4.89 -16.92 8.65
N ASP A 31 -5.64 -17.16 9.72
CA ASP A 31 -5.84 -16.19 10.79
C ASP A 31 -4.53 -15.38 10.92
N GLY A 32 -4.49 -14.14 10.44
CA GLY A 32 -3.27 -13.34 10.46
C GLY A 32 -2.88 -12.59 9.19
N LEU A 33 -3.40 -12.91 8.00
CA LEU A 33 -2.87 -12.22 6.79
C LEU A 33 -3.28 -10.73 6.74
N PHE A 34 -4.48 -10.42 7.21
CA PHE A 34 -5.03 -9.07 7.24
C PHE A 34 -5.58 -8.68 8.62
N ASP A 35 -5.21 -9.38 9.70
CA ASP A 35 -5.69 -9.05 11.06
C ASP A 35 -5.31 -7.61 11.47
N TRP A 36 -4.23 -7.07 10.90
CA TRP A 36 -3.84 -5.66 11.06
C TRP A 36 -4.80 -4.67 10.37
N ALA A 37 -5.64 -5.15 9.45
CA ALA A 37 -6.65 -4.37 8.74
C ALA A 37 -8.06 -4.56 9.32
N GLU A 38 -8.25 -5.50 10.26
CA GLU A 38 -9.51 -5.65 10.98
C GLU A 38 -9.63 -4.61 12.10
N PRO A 39 -10.72 -3.83 12.14
CA PRO A 39 -10.92 -2.86 13.21
C PRO A 39 -11.21 -3.56 14.54
N PRO A 40 -10.83 -2.95 15.68
CA PRO A 40 -11.24 -3.42 17.00
C PRO A 40 -12.78 -3.54 17.11
N PRO A 41 -13.33 -4.55 17.81
CA PRO A 41 -14.78 -4.75 17.91
C PRO A 41 -15.53 -3.57 18.54
N ASP A 42 -14.86 -2.85 19.43
CA ASP A 42 -15.36 -1.66 20.13
C ASP A 42 -15.26 -0.38 19.27
N ARG A 43 -14.49 -0.42 18.17
CA ARG A 43 -14.24 0.71 17.27
C ARG A 43 -14.26 0.24 15.81
N PRO A 44 -15.41 -0.20 15.27
CA PRO A 44 -15.52 -0.78 13.92
C PRO A 44 -15.12 0.17 12.79
N ASP A 45 -15.12 1.48 13.05
CA ASP A 45 -14.71 2.52 12.09
C ASP A 45 -13.21 2.87 12.19
N ASP A 46 -12.44 2.21 13.06
CA ASP A 46 -10.99 2.41 13.22
C ASP A 46 -10.19 1.60 12.19
N VAL A 47 -10.42 1.89 10.92
CA VAL A 47 -9.77 1.23 9.78
C VAL A 47 -8.89 2.20 9.01
N VAL A 48 -7.88 1.66 8.33
CA VAL A 48 -7.15 2.41 7.31
C VAL A 48 -8.13 2.72 6.17
N ARG A 49 -8.31 4.00 5.85
CA ARG A 49 -9.16 4.44 4.74
C ARG A 49 -8.34 5.22 3.72
N PHE A 50 -8.42 4.82 2.46
CA PHE A 50 -7.88 5.56 1.33
C PHE A 50 -8.98 6.37 0.66
N ASP A 51 -8.70 7.64 0.37
CA ASP A 51 -9.59 8.55 -0.33
C ASP A 51 -8.88 9.11 -1.57
N PHE A 52 -9.32 8.65 -2.74
CA PHE A 52 -8.81 9.09 -4.03
C PHE A 52 -9.67 10.21 -4.65
N GLY A 53 -10.76 10.64 -4.00
CA GLY A 53 -11.66 11.66 -4.54
C GLY A 53 -10.99 13.04 -4.68
N ARG A 54 -9.88 13.27 -3.99
CA ARG A 54 -9.03 14.47 -4.06
C ARG A 54 -7.60 14.14 -4.45
N GLY A 55 -7.43 13.12 -5.30
CA GLY A 55 -6.14 12.61 -5.73
C GLY A 55 -6.08 12.39 -7.23
N ALA A 56 -5.02 11.71 -7.66
CA ALA A 56 -4.77 11.36 -9.05
C ALA A 56 -3.97 10.06 -9.12
N ILE A 57 -4.16 9.31 -10.21
CA ILE A 57 -3.36 8.15 -10.56
C ILE A 57 -2.75 8.43 -11.93
N ASP A 58 -1.44 8.56 -11.98
CA ASP A 58 -0.68 8.76 -13.21
C ASP A 58 0.22 7.56 -13.47
N ALA A 59 0.27 7.12 -14.73
CA ALA A 59 1.06 5.97 -15.15
C ALA A 59 1.87 6.32 -16.40
N GLN A 60 3.18 6.20 -16.28
CA GLN A 60 4.12 6.48 -17.35
C GLN A 60 4.89 5.21 -17.73
N GLU A 61 4.93 4.88 -19.02
CA GLU A 61 5.80 3.80 -19.50
C GLU A 61 7.27 4.16 -19.25
N SER A 62 8.02 3.19 -18.75
CA SER A 62 9.43 3.31 -18.46
C SER A 62 10.24 2.35 -19.33
N VAL A 63 11.56 2.45 -19.22
CA VAL A 63 12.52 1.58 -19.90
C VAL A 63 12.21 0.10 -19.65
N GLY A 64 12.42 -0.73 -20.68
CA GLY A 64 12.16 -2.18 -20.59
C GLY A 64 10.67 -2.56 -20.52
N GLY A 65 9.75 -1.63 -20.82
CA GLY A 65 8.31 -1.88 -20.73
C GLY A 65 7.79 -1.94 -19.29
N GLY A 66 8.58 -1.43 -18.33
CA GLY A 66 8.10 -1.15 -16.98
C GLY A 66 7.13 0.04 -16.95
N ILE A 67 6.51 0.28 -15.80
CA ILE A 67 5.58 1.39 -15.58
C ILE A 67 5.96 2.10 -14.29
N LEU A 68 6.17 3.40 -14.35
CA LEU A 68 6.19 4.27 -13.17
C LEU A 68 4.75 4.65 -12.86
N LEU A 69 4.26 4.30 -11.67
CA LEU A 69 2.92 4.61 -11.21
C LEU A 69 3.03 5.60 -10.04
N VAL A 70 2.36 6.74 -10.15
CA VAL A 70 2.27 7.74 -9.09
C VAL A 70 0.82 7.89 -8.68
N VAL A 71 0.54 7.59 -7.41
CA VAL A 71 -0.79 7.68 -6.81
C VAL A 71 -0.76 8.78 -5.78
N THR A 72 -1.73 9.68 -5.82
CA THR A 72 -1.95 10.69 -4.79
C THR A 72 -3.35 10.55 -4.23
N GLY A 73 -3.52 10.94 -2.98
CA GLY A 73 -4.81 10.85 -2.30
C GLY A 73 -4.69 11.30 -0.86
N HIS A 74 -5.70 11.00 -0.07
CA HIS A 74 -5.67 11.18 1.38
C HIS A 74 -5.86 9.84 2.06
N MET A 75 -5.18 9.65 3.19
CA MET A 75 -5.31 8.45 4.00
C MET A 75 -5.72 8.84 5.41
N VAL A 76 -6.72 8.14 5.95
CA VAL A 76 -7.03 8.17 7.39
C VAL A 76 -6.42 6.92 7.99
N LEU A 77 -5.53 7.11 8.94
CA LEU A 77 -4.91 6.01 9.69
C LEU A 77 -5.70 5.76 10.98
N PRO A 78 -5.72 4.50 11.46
CA PRO A 78 -6.18 4.20 12.80
C PRO A 78 -5.43 5.02 13.84
N ALA A 79 -6.13 5.38 14.92
CA ALA A 79 -5.54 6.13 16.02
C ALA A 79 -6.20 5.79 17.35
N ASP A 80 -5.39 5.76 18.40
CA ASP A 80 -5.86 5.56 19.78
C ASP A 80 -6.81 6.68 20.21
N ASP A 81 -6.51 7.91 19.82
CA ASP A 81 -7.35 9.08 20.01
C ASP A 81 -8.15 9.39 18.72
N PRO A 82 -9.48 9.27 18.73
CA PRO A 82 -10.33 9.57 17.57
C PRO A 82 -10.17 11.00 17.02
N THR A 83 -9.77 11.97 17.86
CA THR A 83 -9.58 13.36 17.42
C THR A 83 -8.36 13.55 16.51
N GLN A 84 -7.45 12.56 16.50
CA GLN A 84 -6.25 12.54 15.67
C GLN A 84 -6.49 11.86 14.31
N ARG A 85 -7.68 11.30 14.07
CA ARG A 85 -8.06 10.68 12.78
C ARG A 85 -8.37 11.75 11.74
N LYS A 86 -7.32 12.41 11.27
CA LYS A 86 -7.40 13.41 10.21
C LYS A 86 -6.95 12.81 8.88
N PRO A 87 -7.62 13.14 7.76
CA PRO A 87 -7.14 12.75 6.44
C PRO A 87 -5.77 13.39 6.16
N ARG A 88 -4.75 12.55 5.93
CA ARG A 88 -3.40 12.99 5.63
C ARG A 88 -3.13 12.85 4.13
N PRO A 89 -2.74 13.92 3.41
CA PRO A 89 -2.36 13.80 2.02
C PRO A 89 -1.15 12.86 1.87
N PHE A 90 -1.16 12.04 0.82
CA PHE A 90 -0.06 11.13 0.52
C PHE A 90 0.31 11.12 -0.96
N VAL A 91 1.56 10.75 -1.22
CA VAL A 91 2.07 10.35 -2.53
C VAL A 91 2.62 8.92 -2.38
N HIS A 92 2.13 8.02 -3.22
CA HIS A 92 2.54 6.62 -3.27
C HIS A 92 3.06 6.31 -4.66
N THR A 93 4.36 6.03 -4.76
CA THR A 93 5.03 5.76 -6.02
C THR A 93 5.43 4.30 -6.10
N PHE A 94 5.10 3.67 -7.22
CA PHE A 94 5.51 2.31 -7.54
C PHE A 94 6.31 2.29 -8.83
N PHE A 95 7.30 1.40 -8.88
CA PHE A 95 7.87 0.96 -10.15
C PHE A 95 7.40 -0.46 -10.44
N LEU A 96 6.62 -0.63 -11.49
CA LEU A 96 6.14 -1.94 -11.94
C LEU A 96 7.07 -2.45 -13.03
N ASN A 97 7.86 -3.47 -12.74
CA ASN A 97 8.76 -4.04 -13.73
C ASN A 97 8.06 -5.16 -14.50
N ASN A 98 8.21 -5.17 -15.83
CA ASN A 98 7.66 -6.22 -16.67
C ASN A 98 8.61 -7.42 -16.70
N ALA A 99 8.23 -8.50 -16.03
CA ALA A 99 8.96 -9.77 -16.04
C ALA A 99 8.64 -10.66 -17.24
N ALA A 100 7.67 -10.28 -18.08
CA ALA A 100 7.25 -11.13 -19.20
C ALA A 100 8.29 -11.13 -20.33
N PRO A 101 8.62 -12.31 -20.89
CA PRO A 101 9.42 -12.41 -22.11
C PRO A 101 8.77 -11.67 -23.28
N ALA A 102 9.60 -11.24 -24.25
CA ALA A 102 9.13 -10.54 -25.45
C ALA A 102 8.04 -11.34 -26.20
N GLY A 103 6.98 -10.65 -26.62
CA GLY A 103 5.84 -11.26 -27.32
C GLY A 103 4.89 -12.08 -26.44
N LYS A 104 5.10 -12.14 -25.12
CA LYS A 104 4.17 -12.74 -24.16
C LYS A 104 3.30 -11.67 -23.49
N LYS A 105 2.23 -12.11 -22.83
CA LYS A 105 1.36 -11.24 -22.03
C LYS A 105 2.18 -10.57 -20.92
N ARG A 106 2.02 -9.25 -20.77
CA ARG A 106 2.70 -8.44 -19.74
C ARG A 106 2.44 -9.02 -18.35
N GLN A 107 3.49 -9.09 -17.54
CA GLN A 107 3.45 -9.55 -16.16
C GLN A 107 4.24 -8.57 -15.31
N PHE A 108 3.56 -7.87 -14.42
CA PHE A 108 4.16 -6.83 -13.61
C PHE A 108 4.39 -7.34 -12.19
N TYR A 109 5.54 -6.99 -11.63
CA TYR A 109 5.79 -7.07 -10.20
C TYR A 109 6.19 -5.69 -9.68
N VAL A 110 5.88 -5.43 -8.42
CA VAL A 110 6.28 -4.20 -7.73
C VAL A 110 7.76 -4.31 -7.43
N HIS A 111 8.58 -3.55 -8.14
CA HIS A 111 10.02 -3.48 -7.92
C HIS A 111 10.36 -2.51 -6.79
N ASN A 112 9.64 -1.39 -6.72
CA ASN A 112 9.75 -0.39 -5.65
C ASN A 112 8.35 0.00 -5.16
N ASP A 113 8.27 0.27 -3.86
CA ASP A 113 7.07 0.74 -3.16
C ASP A 113 7.51 1.88 -2.22
N ILE A 114 7.08 3.11 -2.53
CA ILE A 114 7.45 4.30 -1.75
C ILE A 114 6.19 5.08 -1.40
N LEU A 115 5.79 5.02 -0.13
CA LEU A 115 4.72 5.83 0.43
C LEU A 115 5.30 7.02 1.21
N ARG A 116 4.80 8.23 0.93
CA ARG A 116 5.15 9.46 1.66
C ARG A 116 3.89 10.21 2.03
N PHE A 117 3.78 10.62 3.30
CA PHE A 117 2.81 11.62 3.72
C PHE A 117 3.34 13.02 3.43
N LEU A 118 2.48 13.89 2.92
CA LEU A 118 2.81 15.30 2.76
C LEU A 118 2.50 16.04 4.08
N ALA A 119 3.27 17.08 4.38
CA ALA A 119 2.95 17.96 5.49
C ALA A 119 1.62 18.67 5.21
N GLU A 120 0.78 18.85 6.23
CA GLU A 120 -0.41 19.67 6.11
C GLU A 120 0.01 21.14 5.93
N GLU A 121 -0.53 21.83 4.93
CA GLU A 121 -0.30 23.27 4.75
C GLU A 121 -0.77 24.01 6.01
N GLY A 122 0.18 24.48 6.82
CA GLY A 122 -0.08 25.15 8.11
C GLY A 122 0.58 24.52 9.33
N SER A 123 1.22 23.35 9.22
CA SER A 123 2.09 22.84 10.29
C SER A 123 3.46 23.55 10.22
N SER A 124 3.50 24.83 10.60
CA SER A 124 4.76 25.47 10.96
C SER A 124 5.33 24.71 12.15
N VAL A 125 6.45 24.02 11.94
CA VAL A 125 7.27 23.51 13.03
C VAL A 125 7.66 24.75 13.85
N GLU A 126 7.06 24.93 15.02
CA GLU A 126 7.58 25.86 16.00
C GLU A 126 8.95 25.30 16.42
N ASP A 127 10.00 25.96 15.95
CA ASP A 127 11.39 25.70 16.29
C ASP A 127 11.58 26.07 17.78
N GLY A 128 11.29 25.10 18.64
CA GLY A 128 11.32 25.24 20.08
C GLY A 128 12.73 25.14 20.64
N GLY A 129 13.34 26.29 20.92
CA GLY A 129 14.24 26.44 22.07
C GLY A 129 15.62 27.00 21.78
N ALA A 130 15.72 28.32 21.72
CA ALA A 130 16.97 29.01 22.04
C ALA A 130 17.38 28.67 23.48
N LEU A 131 18.63 28.22 23.64
CA LEU A 131 19.31 28.14 24.93
C LEU A 131 19.38 29.53 25.57
N THR A 132 18.80 29.67 26.76
CA THR A 132 19.18 30.67 27.76
C THR A 132 19.32 29.99 29.10
#